data_AF-A0A7L4NXQ6-F1
#
_entry.id   AF-A0A7L4NXQ6-F1
#
_cell.length_a   1.000
_cell.length_b   1.000
_cell.length_c   1.000
_cell.angle_alpha   90.00
_cell.angle_beta   90.00
_cell.angle_gamma   90.00
#
_symmetry.space_group_name_H-M   'P 1'
#
loop_
_entity.id
_entity.type
_entity.pdbx_description
1 polymer ?
#
loop_
_entity_poly.entity_id
_entity_poly.type
_entity_poly.pdbx_seq_one_letter_code
_entity_poly.pdbx_strand_id
1 'polypeptide(L)'
;MYDVKFDYTNKIAEIEIPEGISVIDDVLDGYRNYQTLSVALELDVFEEIAENGPSSARDIADAALVNRMFIRIILTALEDMGLLKSNQDKYFLTEPTETFLLQRNPLY
;
A
#
# COMPACT_ATOMS: atom_id res chain seq x y z
N MET A 1 7.47 -17.88 46.25
CA MET A 1 7.55 -16.56 45.60
C MET A 1 6.56 -16.63 44.43
N TYR A 2 5.38 -16.03 44.56
CA TYR A 2 4.33 -16.13 43.54
C TYR A 2 4.69 -15.21 42.36
N ASP A 3 4.81 -15.80 41.18
CA ASP A 3 5.00 -15.10 39.92
C ASP A 3 3.63 -14.57 39.46
N VAL A 4 3.34 -13.31 39.78
CA VAL A 4 2.09 -12.66 39.36
C VAL A 4 2.23 -12.33 37.87
N LYS A 5 1.70 -13.21 37.01
CA LYS A 5 1.48 -12.88 35.60
C LYS A 5 0.51 -11.72 35.52
N PHE A 6 1.03 -10.53 35.23
CA PHE A 6 0.22 -9.39 34.86
C PHE A 6 -0.47 -9.70 33.53
N ASP A 7 -1.80 -9.77 33.54
CA ASP A 7 -2.61 -9.87 32.33
C ASP A 7 -2.72 -8.50 31.69
N TYR A 8 -1.79 -8.20 30.78
CA TYR A 8 -1.75 -6.95 30.03
C TYR A 8 -2.84 -6.87 28.96
N THR A 9 -3.43 -8.00 28.56
CA THR A 9 -4.43 -8.08 27.48
C THR A 9 -5.69 -7.32 27.87
N ASN A 10 -6.19 -7.55 29.08
CA ASN A 10 -7.36 -6.87 29.61
C ASN A 10 -7.09 -5.37 29.85
N LYS A 11 -5.88 -5.01 30.30
CA LYS A 11 -5.50 -3.60 30.54
C LYS A 11 -5.38 -2.77 29.27
N ILE A 12 -4.97 -3.35 28.14
CA ILE A 12 -4.86 -2.62 26.86
C ILE A 12 -6.25 -2.31 26.31
N ALA A 13 -7.21 -3.23 26.47
CA ALA A 13 -8.59 -3.03 26.02
C ALA A 13 -9.34 -1.95 26.80
N GLU A 14 -8.90 -1.63 28.02
CA GLU A 14 -9.46 -0.58 28.89
C GLU A 14 -8.83 0.80 28.66
N ILE A 15 -7.82 0.91 27.79
CA ILE A 15 -7.21 2.21 27.47
C ILE A 15 -8.19 3.00 26.60
N GLU A 16 -8.77 4.05 27.17
CA GLU A 16 -9.49 5.06 26.40
C GLU A 16 -8.50 5.76 25.47
N ILE A 17 -8.72 5.62 24.17
CA ILE A 17 -7.93 6.32 23.17
C ILE A 17 -8.30 7.81 23.25
N PRO A 18 -7.33 8.71 23.53
CA PRO A 18 -7.63 10.12 23.69
C PRO A 18 -8.27 10.71 22.44
N GLU A 19 -9.31 11.52 22.64
CA GLU A 19 -9.89 12.33 21.57
C GLU A 19 -8.78 13.20 20.95
N GLY A 20 -8.60 13.09 19.62
CA GLY A 20 -7.59 13.83 18.88
C GLY A 20 -6.38 13.03 18.39
N ILE A 21 -6.18 11.77 18.81
CA ILE A 21 -5.13 10.92 18.21
C ILE A 21 -5.38 10.70 16.71
N SER A 22 -6.65 10.64 16.30
CA SER A 22 -7.04 10.43 14.90
C SER A 22 -6.47 11.51 13.98
N VAL A 23 -6.31 12.75 14.46
CA VAL A 23 -5.70 13.83 13.67
C VAL A 23 -4.24 13.52 13.37
N ILE A 24 -3.52 12.91 14.32
CA ILE A 24 -2.13 12.51 14.13
C ILE A 24 -2.09 11.31 13.17
N ASP A 25 -2.97 10.33 13.36
CA ASP A 25 -3.05 9.15 12.49
C ASP A 25 -3.36 9.56 11.03
N ASP A 26 -4.32 10.46 10.81
CA ASP A 26 -4.67 10.98 9.48
C ASP A 26 -3.48 11.64 8.78
N VAL A 27 -2.68 12.42 9.52
CA VAL A 27 -1.47 13.06 8.99
C VAL A 27 -0.40 12.02 8.64
N LEU A 28 -0.18 11.04 9.51
CA LEU A 28 0.79 9.99 9.30
C LEU A 28 0.40 9.10 8.11
N ASP A 29 -0.88 8.74 8.01
CA ASP A 29 -1.41 7.90 6.93
C ASP A 29 -1.41 8.67 5.60
N GLY A 30 -1.72 9.97 5.61
CA GLY A 30 -1.55 10.82 4.44
C GLY A 30 -0.10 10.83 3.92
N TYR A 31 0.88 10.97 4.81
CA TYR A 31 2.29 10.92 4.43
C TYR A 31 2.72 9.54 3.92
N ARG A 32 2.27 8.46 4.58
CA ARG A 32 2.53 7.08 4.13
C ARG A 32 1.95 6.82 2.75
N ASN A 33 0.70 7.22 2.52
CA ASN A 33 0.03 7.05 1.23
C ASN A 33 0.76 7.83 0.12
N TYR A 34 1.19 9.06 0.41
CA TYR A 34 2.01 9.84 -0.51
C TYR A 34 3.33 9.13 -0.84
N GLN A 35 4.05 8.62 0.16
CA GLN A 35 5.32 7.92 -0.07
C GLN A 35 5.12 6.62 -0.86
N THR A 36 4.09 5.84 -0.56
CA THR A 36 3.74 4.63 -1.31
C THR A 36 3.47 4.97 -2.78
N LEU A 37 2.66 6.00 -3.05
CA LEU A 37 2.36 6.43 -4.41
C LEU A 37 3.61 6.94 -5.14
N SER A 38 4.44 7.76 -4.47
CA SER A 38 5.68 8.29 -5.06
C SER A 38 6.61 7.16 -5.48
N VAL A 39 6.83 6.18 -4.61
CA VAL A 39 7.69 5.03 -4.92
C VAL A 39 7.08 4.17 -6.04
N ALA A 40 5.76 3.98 -6.06
CA ALA A 40 5.10 3.22 -7.13
C ALA A 40 5.28 3.88 -8.50
N LEU A 41 5.26 5.22 -8.56
CA LEU A 41 5.53 5.98 -9.78
C LEU A 41 7.01 5.89 -10.18
N GLU A 42 7.93 6.03 -9.22
CA GLU A 42 9.38 5.91 -9.48
C GLU A 42 9.80 4.51 -9.97
N LEU A 43 9.07 3.47 -9.56
CA LEU A 43 9.31 2.09 -9.97
C LEU A 43 8.50 1.67 -11.21
N ASP A 44 7.80 2.61 -11.86
CA ASP A 44 6.96 2.39 -13.04
C ASP A 44 5.95 1.24 -12.88
N VAL A 45 5.43 1.04 -11.66
CA VAL A 45 4.51 -0.06 -11.32
C VAL A 45 3.26 -0.02 -12.21
N PHE A 46 2.71 1.18 -12.43
CA PHE A 46 1.49 1.33 -13.21
C PHE A 46 1.75 1.13 -14.71
N GLU A 47 2.89 1.61 -15.22
CA GLU A 47 3.28 1.41 -16.63
C GLU A 47 3.51 -0.07 -16.93
N GLU A 48 4.18 -0.79 -16.03
CA GLU A 48 4.40 -2.24 -16.16
C GLU A 48 3.07 -3.00 -16.34
N ILE A 49 2.05 -2.70 -15.50
CA ILE A 49 0.73 -3.33 -15.62
C ILE A 49 -0.01 -2.83 -16.88
N ALA A 50 0.17 -1.57 -17.26
CA ALA A 50 -0.49 -0.97 -18.43
C ALA A 50 0.05 -1.49 -19.77
N GLU A 51 1.33 -1.87 -19.81
CA GLU A 51 2.02 -2.37 -21.01
C GLU A 51 1.95 -3.89 -21.14
N ASN A 52 2.15 -4.61 -20.04
CA ASN A 52 2.20 -6.08 -20.03
C ASN A 52 0.87 -6.74 -19.62
N GLY A 53 -0.13 -5.92 -19.26
CA GLY A 53 -1.41 -6.39 -18.74
C GLY A 53 -1.29 -6.81 -17.27
N PRO A 54 -2.25 -7.62 -16.76
CA PRO A 54 -2.26 -8.01 -15.36
C PRO A 54 -0.99 -8.76 -14.94
N SER A 55 -0.20 -8.13 -14.05
CA SER A 55 1.14 -8.57 -13.65
C SER A 55 1.16 -9.06 -12.21
N SER A 56 1.98 -10.07 -11.93
CA SER A 56 2.19 -10.54 -10.55
C SER A 56 3.21 -9.65 -9.83
N ALA A 57 3.26 -9.76 -8.49
CA ALA A 57 4.32 -9.10 -7.71
C ALA A 57 5.73 -9.55 -8.13
N ARG A 58 5.87 -10.74 -8.74
CA ARG A 58 7.14 -11.17 -9.32
C ARG A 58 7.51 -10.31 -10.52
N ASP A 59 6.59 -10.21 -11.48
CA ASP A 59 6.86 -9.58 -12.77
C ASP A 59 7.21 -8.12 -12.56
N ILE A 60 6.47 -7.44 -11.68
CA ILE A 60 6.70 -6.04 -11.30
C ILE A 60 8.05 -5.86 -10.59
N ALA A 61 8.40 -6.76 -9.66
CA ALA A 61 9.70 -6.68 -8.99
C ALA A 61 10.88 -6.93 -9.93
N ASP A 62 10.73 -7.88 -10.85
CA ASP A 62 11.74 -8.23 -11.85
C ASP A 62 11.93 -7.05 -12.83
N ALA A 63 10.85 -6.38 -13.26
CA ALA A 63 10.89 -5.18 -14.10
C ALA A 63 11.55 -3.97 -13.41
N ALA A 64 11.17 -3.72 -12.15
CA ALA A 64 11.71 -2.63 -11.34
C ALA A 64 13.11 -2.90 -10.75
N LEU A 65 13.67 -4.10 -10.94
CA LEU A 65 14.96 -4.55 -10.39
C LEU A 65 15.05 -4.43 -8.84
N VAL A 66 13.93 -4.70 -8.16
CA VAL A 66 13.82 -4.61 -6.70
C VAL A 66 13.48 -5.96 -6.05
N ASN A 67 13.64 -6.05 -4.74
CA ASN A 67 13.25 -7.25 -4.01
C ASN A 67 11.73 -7.43 -4.02
N ARG A 68 11.26 -8.63 -4.38
CA ARG A 68 9.83 -8.97 -4.42
C ARG A 68 9.09 -8.73 -3.12
N MET A 69 9.72 -8.93 -1.96
CA MET A 69 9.07 -8.70 -0.67
C MET A 69 8.73 -7.22 -0.47
N PHE A 70 9.59 -6.30 -0.90
CA PHE A 70 9.31 -4.87 -0.83
C PHE A 70 8.18 -4.49 -1.79
N ILE A 71 8.18 -5.03 -3.00
CA ILE A 71 7.10 -4.74 -3.97
C ILE A 71 5.75 -5.24 -3.46
N ARG A 72 5.70 -6.39 -2.78
CA ARG A 72 4.44 -6.88 -2.20
C ARG A 72 3.83 -5.91 -1.20
N ILE A 73 4.66 -5.29 -0.35
CA ILE A 73 4.19 -4.29 0.63
C ILE A 73 3.59 -3.07 -0.10
N ILE A 74 4.27 -2.60 -1.15
CA ILE A 74 3.79 -1.48 -1.97
C ILE A 74 2.47 -1.85 -2.67
N LEU A 75 2.39 -3.02 -3.31
CA LEU A 75 1.21 -3.46 -4.04
C LEU A 75 -0.01 -3.66 -3.13
N THR A 76 0.18 -4.20 -1.92
CA THR A 76 -0.89 -4.27 -0.91
C THR A 76 -1.37 -2.88 -0.51
N ALA A 77 -0.46 -1.95 -0.23
CA ALA A 77 -0.84 -0.58 0.11
C ALA A 77 -1.57 0.13 -1.04
N LEU A 78 -1.14 -0.07 -2.29
CA LEU A 78 -1.83 0.49 -3.47
C LEU A 78 -3.23 -0.11 -3.67
N GLU A 79 -3.42 -1.40 -3.35
CA GLU A 79 -4.72 -2.04 -3.35
C GLU A 79 -5.62 -1.48 -2.24
N ASP A 80 -5.09 -1.31 -1.03
CA ASP A 80 -5.81 -0.69 0.10
C ASP A 80 -6.21 0.76 -0.22
N MET A 81 -5.39 1.48 -1.00
CA MET A 81 -5.69 2.82 -1.52
C MET A 81 -6.71 2.83 -2.68
N GLY A 82 -7.11 1.67 -3.20
CA GLY A 82 -8.03 1.54 -4.34
C GLY A 82 -7.42 1.89 -5.70
N LEU A 83 -6.10 1.96 -5.79
CA LEU A 83 -5.38 2.24 -7.04
C LEU A 83 -5.14 0.98 -7.86
N LEU A 84 -5.09 -0.17 -7.19
CA LEU A 84 -5.01 -1.49 -7.82
C LEU A 84 -6.17 -2.38 -7.36
N LYS A 85 -6.40 -3.45 -8.10
CA LYS A 85 -7.20 -4.61 -7.68
C LYS A 85 -6.34 -5.86 -7.84
N SER A 86 -6.52 -6.85 -6.98
CA SER A 86 -5.90 -8.17 -7.17
C SER A 86 -6.91 -9.26 -7.57
N ASN A 87 -6.46 -10.21 -8.39
CA ASN A 87 -7.15 -11.47 -8.65
C ASN A 87 -6.12 -12.55 -8.99
N GLN A 88 -6.19 -13.71 -8.32
CA GLN A 88 -5.31 -14.86 -8.57
C GLN A 88 -3.81 -14.48 -8.66
N ASP A 89 -3.30 -13.73 -7.67
CA ASP A 89 -1.89 -13.28 -7.57
C ASP A 89 -1.43 -12.31 -8.68
N LYS A 90 -2.38 -11.70 -9.40
CA LYS A 90 -2.13 -10.63 -10.37
C LYS A 90 -2.82 -9.34 -9.98
N TYR A 91 -2.16 -8.23 -10.31
CA TYR A 91 -2.65 -6.88 -10.06
C TYR A 91 -3.14 -6.23 -11.34
N PHE A 92 -4.20 -5.45 -11.20
CA PHE A 92 -4.93 -4.77 -12.26
C PHE A 92 -5.04 -3.29 -11.89
N LEU A 93 -4.93 -2.40 -12.87
CA LEU A 93 -5.20 -0.99 -12.66
C LEU A 93 -6.70 -0.78 -12.40
N THR A 94 -7.02 0.19 -11.55
CA THR A 94 -8.39 0.72 -11.47
C THR A 94 -8.57 1.85 -12.49
N GLU A 95 -9.83 2.14 -12.84
CA GLU A 95 -10.16 3.22 -13.78
C GLU A 95 -9.54 4.58 -13.40
N PRO A 96 -9.55 5.02 -12.13
CA PRO A 96 -8.83 6.24 -11.73
C PRO A 96 -7.33 6.18 -12.02
N THR A 97 -6.70 5.04 -11.76
CA THR A 97 -5.26 4.85 -12.00
C THR A 97 -4.93 4.90 -13.49
N GLU A 98 -5.72 4.24 -14.35
CA GLU A 98 -5.56 4.33 -15.81
C GLU A 98 -5.75 5.76 -16.34
N THR A 99 -6.60 6.54 -15.66
CA THR A 99 -6.94 7.91 -16.07
C THR A 99 -5.89 8.94 -15.64
N PHE A 100 -5.37 8.82 -14.42
CA PHE A 100 -4.57 9.89 -13.81
C PHE A 100 -3.12 9.52 -13.51
N LEU A 101 -2.74 8.23 -13.55
CA LEU A 101 -1.43 7.77 -13.08
C LEU A 101 -0.58 7.09 -14.17
N LEU A 102 -1.02 7.15 -15.44
CA LEU A 102 -0.22 6.72 -16.59
C LEU A 102 0.32 7.95 -17.33
N GLN A 103 1.63 7.99 -17.55
CA GLN A 103 2.36 9.12 -18.15
C GLN A 103 1.86 9.45 -19.58
N ARG A 104 1.29 8.46 -20.27
CA ARG A 104 0.69 8.62 -21.60
C ARG A 104 -0.69 9.29 -21.59
N ASN A 105 -1.34 9.40 -20.44
CA ASN A 105 -2.66 10.00 -20.33
C ASN A 105 -2.54 11.53 -20.28
N PRO A 106 -3.33 12.30 -21.07
CA PRO A 106 -3.34 13.76 -21.00
C PRO A 106 -3.66 14.36 -19.63
N LEU A 107 -4.21 13.56 -18.70
CA LEU A 107 -4.60 13.98 -17.35
C LEU A 107 -3.58 13.58 -16.26
N TYR A 108 -2.41 13.06 -16.65
CA TYR A 108 -1.30 12.78 -15.74
C TYR A 108 -0.72 14.03 -15.09
#